data_AF-A0A7V9LWB8-F1
#
_entry.id   AF-A0A7V9LWB8-F1
#
_cell.length_a   1.000
_cell.length_b   1.000
_cell.length_c   1.000
_cell.angle_alpha   90.00
_cell.angle_beta   90.00
_cell.angle_gamma   90.00
#
_symmetry.space_group_name_H-M   'P 1'
#
loop_
_entity.id
_entity.type
_entity.pdbx_description
1 polymer ?
#
loop_
_entity_poly.entity_id
_entity_poly.type
_entity_poly.pdbx_seq_one_letter_code
_entity_poly.pdbx_strand_id
1 'polypeptide(L)'
;MTVTDQRNDTSLARDAGSGASSLGLLVLRLFVGLAMAAHGAQKLFNFGGGGGIEGTADYFEALGFEPSTPYAVLSGLVEFGGGLFIALGLALPFAAAAVAANMTGAYAAIQAGTDGDFFAGTGGPELELFYICAAFALILTGPGRLAIRIPALDGPKMRTLGAVLAIVGGVGAVVVYHL
;
A
#
# COMPACT_ATOMS: atom_id res chain seq x y z
N MET A 1 -1.73 5.95 -49.44
CA MET A 1 -1.69 5.64 -48.00
C MET A 1 -0.29 5.95 -47.52
N THR A 2 -0.10 7.13 -46.90
CA THR A 2 1.19 7.82 -46.85
C THR A 2 1.87 7.58 -45.51
N VAL A 3 3.17 7.31 -45.54
CA VAL A 3 4.07 7.04 -44.40
C VAL A 3 4.01 8.11 -43.27
N THR A 4 3.47 9.29 -43.55
CA THR A 4 3.24 10.37 -42.59
C THR A 4 2.12 10.10 -41.58
N ASP A 5 1.12 9.28 -41.91
CA ASP A 5 -0.02 8.97 -41.03
C ASP A 5 0.43 8.07 -39.85
N GLN A 6 1.22 7.04 -40.14
CA GLN A 6 1.85 6.13 -39.17
C GLN A 6 2.85 6.82 -38.22
N ARG A 7 3.45 7.94 -38.64
CA ARG A 7 4.38 8.72 -37.79
C ARG A 7 3.65 9.57 -36.75
N ASN A 8 2.39 9.90 -36.99
CA ASN A 8 1.59 10.70 -36.08
C ASN A 8 0.97 9.83 -34.97
N ASP A 9 0.60 8.59 -35.27
CA ASP A 9 0.09 7.64 -34.28
C ASP A 9 1.16 7.19 -33.28
N THR A 10 2.43 7.20 -33.69
CA THR A 10 3.58 6.78 -32.87
C THR A 10 4.13 7.89 -31.97
N SER A 11 3.84 9.17 -32.21
CA SER A 11 4.09 10.26 -31.27
C SER A 11 2.99 10.38 -30.21
N LEU A 12 1.74 10.14 -30.58
CA LEU A 12 0.60 10.11 -29.66
C LEU A 12 0.69 8.97 -28.63
N ALA A 13 1.28 7.82 -29.01
CA ALA A 13 1.63 6.74 -28.08
C ALA A 13 2.90 7.00 -27.24
N ARG A 14 3.76 7.94 -27.65
CA ARG A 14 4.95 8.36 -26.87
C ARG A 14 4.61 9.30 -25.72
N ASP A 15 3.48 10.01 -25.82
CA ASP A 15 2.89 10.79 -24.74
C ASP A 15 2.05 9.94 -23.76
N ALA A 16 1.84 8.64 -24.03
CA ALA A 16 1.06 7.68 -23.22
C ALA A 16 1.78 7.23 -21.92
N GLY A 17 2.45 8.18 -21.31
CA GLY A 17 3.12 8.16 -20.02
C GLY A 17 4.08 9.35 -19.98
N SER A 18 3.56 10.56 -20.16
CA SER A 18 4.34 11.81 -20.15
C SER A 18 5.40 11.78 -19.04
N GLY A 19 6.55 12.42 -19.26
CA GLY A 19 7.61 12.50 -18.23
C GLY A 19 7.06 12.96 -16.87
N ALA A 20 6.09 13.87 -16.89
CA ALA A 20 5.36 14.34 -15.72
C ALA A 20 4.53 13.22 -15.04
N SER A 21 3.77 12.42 -15.78
CA SER A 21 2.99 11.28 -15.22
C SER A 21 3.91 10.23 -14.59
N SER A 22 5.06 9.95 -15.22
CA SER A 22 6.03 9.00 -14.69
C SER A 22 6.71 9.52 -13.41
N LEU A 23 6.99 10.83 -13.36
CA LEU A 23 7.53 11.49 -12.17
C LEU A 23 6.48 11.53 -11.05
N GLY A 24 5.22 11.86 -11.35
CA GLY A 24 4.13 11.86 -10.37
C GLY A 24 3.95 10.49 -9.71
N LEU A 25 3.96 9.40 -10.50
CA LEU A 25 3.92 8.04 -9.95
C LEU A 25 5.18 7.69 -9.13
N LEU A 26 6.35 8.23 -9.47
CA LEU A 26 7.55 8.05 -8.66
C LEU A 26 7.41 8.75 -7.31
N VAL A 27 6.97 10.01 -7.28
CA VAL A 27 6.74 10.76 -6.05
C VAL A 27 5.72 10.05 -5.17
N LEU A 28 4.59 9.60 -5.74
CA LEU A 28 3.57 8.87 -5.00
C LEU A 28 4.13 7.57 -4.40
N ARG A 29 4.88 6.79 -5.20
CA ARG A 29 5.51 5.55 -4.71
C ARG A 29 6.52 5.80 -3.61
N LEU A 30 7.38 6.81 -3.76
CA LEU A 30 8.39 7.12 -2.76
C LEU A 30 7.74 7.57 -1.45
N PHE A 31 6.75 8.45 -1.50
CA PHE A 31 6.07 8.89 -0.29
C PHE A 31 5.32 7.74 0.39
N VAL A 32 4.40 7.07 -0.33
CA VAL A 32 3.61 5.96 0.22
C VAL A 32 4.52 4.84 0.70
N GLY A 33 5.47 4.41 -0.13
CA GLY A 33 6.35 3.31 0.17
C GLY A 33 7.28 3.59 1.36
N LEU A 34 7.91 4.77 1.42
CA LEU A 34 8.82 5.10 2.52
C LEU A 34 8.06 5.42 3.81
N ALA A 35 6.87 6.01 3.74
CA ALA A 35 6.04 6.22 4.93
C ALA A 35 5.60 4.88 5.53
N MET A 36 5.10 3.95 4.70
CA MET A 36 4.78 2.59 5.17
C MET A 36 6.02 1.88 5.69
N ALA A 37 7.18 2.04 5.04
CA ALA A 37 8.42 1.46 5.54
C ALA A 37 8.81 2.04 6.91
N ALA A 38 8.62 3.34 7.14
CA ALA A 38 8.86 3.96 8.44
C ALA A 38 7.91 3.41 9.52
N HIS A 39 6.61 3.25 9.22
CA HIS A 39 5.65 2.62 10.14
C HIS A 39 6.03 1.16 10.45
N GLY A 40 6.41 0.38 9.45
CA GLY A 40 6.89 -0.99 9.65
C GLY A 40 8.17 -1.04 10.47
N ALA A 41 9.09 -0.07 10.27
CA ALA A 41 10.32 0.02 11.06
C ALA A 41 10.05 0.43 12.52
N GLN A 42 9.03 1.25 12.79
CA GLN A 42 8.56 1.53 14.15
C GLN A 42 8.07 0.24 14.83
N LYS A 43 7.33 -0.59 14.09
CA LYS A 43 6.78 -1.86 14.57
C LYS A 43 7.82 -2.96 14.77
N LEU A 44 8.81 -3.07 13.88
CA LEU A 44 9.80 -4.16 13.93
C LEU A 44 11.06 -3.81 14.72
N PHE A 45 11.52 -2.56 14.62
CA PHE A 45 12.88 -2.19 15.01
C PHE A 45 12.92 -1.04 16.04
N ASN A 46 11.77 -0.58 16.55
CA ASN A 46 11.70 0.60 17.41
C ASN A 46 12.38 1.82 16.75
N PHE A 47 12.22 1.96 15.43
CA PHE A 47 12.82 3.07 14.70
C PHE A 47 12.12 4.39 15.07
N GLY A 48 12.88 5.44 15.36
CA GLY A 48 12.31 6.79 15.60
C GLY A 48 11.40 6.88 16.82
N GLY A 49 11.60 6.04 17.84
CA GLY A 49 10.78 6.01 19.06
C GLY A 49 9.49 5.20 18.93
N GLY A 50 9.47 4.19 18.05
CA GLY A 50 8.36 3.25 17.90
C GLY A 50 8.20 2.28 19.08
N GLY A 51 7.23 1.37 18.96
CA GLY A 51 7.00 0.35 20.01
C GLY A 51 7.96 -0.84 19.96
N GLY A 52 8.65 -1.06 18.83
CA GLY A 52 9.24 -2.37 18.56
C GLY A 52 8.16 -3.46 18.53
N ILE A 53 8.59 -4.72 18.52
CA ILE A 53 7.63 -5.84 18.42
C ILE A 53 6.76 -5.90 19.67
N GLU A 54 7.37 -5.74 20.85
CA GLU A 54 6.69 -5.80 22.14
C GLU A 54 5.66 -4.68 22.28
N GLY A 55 6.05 -3.41 22.11
CA GLY A 55 5.10 -2.29 22.24
C GLY A 55 4.01 -2.27 21.16
N THR A 56 4.30 -2.84 19.98
CA THR A 56 3.26 -3.02 18.95
C THR A 56 2.30 -4.14 19.32
N ALA A 57 2.80 -5.22 19.92
CA ALA A 57 1.96 -6.31 20.41
C ALA A 57 1.04 -5.80 21.54
N ASP A 58 1.56 -5.02 22.48
CA ASP A 58 0.76 -4.40 23.55
C ASP A 58 -0.34 -3.49 22.97
N TYR A 59 -0.01 -2.69 21.94
CA TYR A 59 -0.98 -1.86 21.24
C TYR A 59 -2.05 -2.69 20.52
N PHE A 60 -1.66 -3.79 19.86
CA PHE A 60 -2.61 -4.67 19.16
C PHE A 60 -3.50 -5.45 20.13
N GLU A 61 -2.97 -5.86 21.28
CA GLU A 61 -3.76 -6.45 22.37
C GLU A 61 -4.81 -5.46 22.89
N ALA A 62 -4.45 -4.19 23.07
CA ALA A 62 -5.38 -3.13 23.45
C ALA A 62 -6.49 -2.89 22.40
N LEU A 63 -6.23 -3.22 21.13
CA LEU A 63 -7.23 -3.19 20.05
C LEU A 63 -8.07 -4.48 19.96
N GLY A 64 -7.72 -5.54 20.72
CA GLY A 64 -8.45 -6.80 20.76
C GLY A 64 -7.87 -7.92 19.89
N PHE A 65 -6.66 -7.79 19.35
CA PHE A 65 -6.02 -8.85 18.58
C PHE A 65 -5.38 -9.91 19.49
N GLU A 66 -5.82 -11.17 19.39
CA GLU A 66 -5.23 -12.29 20.14
C GLU A 66 -4.94 -13.50 19.22
N PRO A 67 -3.72 -14.07 19.22
CA PRO A 67 -2.50 -13.60 19.90
C PRO A 67 -1.88 -12.36 19.22
N SER A 68 -1.47 -11.35 20.00
CA SER A 68 -1.06 -10.02 19.48
C SER A 68 0.33 -10.00 18.81
N THR A 69 1.33 -10.72 19.35
CA THR A 69 2.71 -10.69 18.83
C THR A 69 2.85 -11.14 17.37
N PRO A 70 2.21 -12.25 16.92
CA PRO A 70 2.25 -12.63 15.50
C PRO A 70 1.67 -11.56 14.58
N TYR A 71 0.60 -10.89 14.98
CA TYR A 71 0.02 -9.79 14.20
C TYR A 71 0.94 -8.58 14.16
N ALA A 72 1.60 -8.23 15.28
CA ALA A 72 2.58 -7.14 15.32
C ALA A 72 3.76 -7.39 14.34
N VAL A 73 4.31 -8.61 14.34
CA VAL A 73 5.37 -9.00 13.41
C VAL A 73 4.88 -9.00 11.97
N LEU A 74 3.71 -9.58 11.70
CA LEU A 74 3.16 -9.66 10.35
C LEU A 74 2.87 -8.26 9.78
N SER A 75 2.22 -7.41 10.57
CA SER A 75 1.94 -6.02 10.20
C SER A 75 3.24 -5.27 9.94
N GLY A 76 4.21 -5.37 10.85
CA GLY A 76 5.53 -4.77 10.68
C GLY A 76 6.24 -5.21 9.40
N LEU A 77 6.21 -6.52 9.07
CA LEU A 77 6.82 -7.05 7.85
C LEU A 77 6.11 -6.60 6.58
N VAL A 78 4.78 -6.56 6.59
CA VAL A 78 3.98 -6.09 5.46
C VAL A 78 4.23 -4.60 5.20
N GLU A 79 4.23 -3.79 6.24
CA GLU A 79 4.47 -2.35 6.12
C GLU A 79 5.92 -2.05 5.72
N PHE A 80 6.89 -2.70 6.36
CA PHE A 80 8.31 -2.49 6.07
C PHE A 80 8.68 -3.01 4.68
N GLY A 81 8.48 -4.31 4.44
CA GLY A 81 8.83 -4.95 3.17
C GLY A 81 7.97 -4.46 2.02
N GLY A 82 6.65 -4.39 2.21
CA GLY A 82 5.72 -3.89 1.21
C GLY A 82 5.98 -2.42 0.88
N GLY A 83 6.27 -1.58 1.87
CA GLY A 83 6.65 -0.18 1.69
C GLY A 83 7.90 -0.03 0.82
N LEU A 84 8.97 -0.77 1.12
CA LEU A 84 10.19 -0.76 0.31
C LEU A 84 9.93 -1.23 -1.13
N PHE A 85 9.13 -2.28 -1.31
CA PHE A 85 8.79 -2.80 -2.63
C PHE A 85 7.96 -1.79 -3.44
N ILE A 86 7.02 -1.09 -2.80
CA ILE A 86 6.26 0.01 -3.41
C ILE A 86 7.21 1.14 -3.84
N ALA A 87 8.10 1.60 -2.95
CA ALA A 87 9.03 2.69 -3.22
C ALA A 87 9.90 2.39 -4.45
N LEU A 88 10.44 1.16 -4.53
CA LEU A 88 11.24 0.71 -5.67
C LEU A 88 10.39 0.42 -6.92
N GLY A 89 9.10 0.16 -6.75
CA GLY A 89 8.20 -0.30 -7.81
C GLY A 89 8.34 -1.79 -8.14
N LEU A 90 8.91 -2.58 -7.22
CA LEU A 90 9.17 -4.01 -7.36
C LEU A 90 7.91 -4.81 -7.01
N ALA A 91 7.48 -5.71 -7.91
CA ALA A 91 6.25 -6.52 -7.71
C ALA A 91 5.05 -5.66 -7.25
N LEU A 92 4.94 -4.43 -7.78
CA LEU A 92 4.10 -3.37 -7.21
C LEU A 92 2.65 -3.80 -6.93
N PRO A 93 1.93 -4.49 -7.85
CA PRO A 93 0.55 -4.86 -7.59
C PRO A 93 0.37 -5.71 -6.33
N PHE A 94 1.35 -6.56 -6.01
CA PHE A 94 1.31 -7.45 -4.85
C PHE A 94 1.73 -6.74 -3.57
N ALA A 95 2.79 -5.91 -3.64
CA ALA A 95 3.23 -5.12 -2.50
C ALA A 95 2.15 -4.12 -2.05
N ALA A 96 1.55 -3.41 -3.01
CA ALA A 96 0.43 -2.50 -2.75
C ALA A 96 -0.81 -3.24 -2.25
N ALA A 97 -1.09 -4.46 -2.75
CA ALA A 97 -2.20 -5.27 -2.25
C ALA A 97 -2.04 -5.67 -0.79
N ALA A 98 -0.83 -6.11 -0.40
CA ALA A 98 -0.53 -6.47 0.98
C ALA A 98 -0.65 -5.26 1.92
N VAL A 99 -0.11 -4.10 1.51
CA VAL A 99 -0.25 -2.84 2.27
C VAL A 99 -1.71 -2.42 2.38
N ALA A 100 -2.49 -2.49 1.30
CA ALA A 100 -3.92 -2.15 1.33
C ALA A 100 -4.71 -3.07 2.27
N ALA A 101 -4.42 -4.37 2.27
CA ALA A 101 -5.06 -5.32 3.18
C ALA A 101 -4.72 -5.02 4.65
N ASN A 102 -3.45 -4.77 4.97
CA ASN A 102 -3.01 -4.39 6.32
C ASN A 102 -3.65 -3.07 6.79
N MET A 103 -3.70 -2.06 5.92
CA MET A 103 -4.37 -0.79 6.23
C MET A 103 -5.90 -0.94 6.37
N THR A 104 -6.53 -1.90 5.69
CA THR A 104 -7.96 -2.18 5.86
C THR A 104 -8.24 -2.77 7.24
N GLY A 105 -7.37 -3.66 7.74
CA GLY A 105 -7.46 -4.17 9.12
C GLY A 105 -7.27 -3.04 10.15
N ALA A 106 -6.26 -2.18 9.93
CA ALA A 106 -6.03 -1.01 10.79
C ALA A 106 -7.22 -0.05 10.80
N TYR A 107 -7.80 0.24 9.63
CA TYR A 107 -9.00 1.06 9.49
C TYR A 107 -10.14 0.50 10.33
N ALA A 108 -10.42 -0.81 10.23
CA ALA A 108 -11.50 -1.43 10.98
C ALA A 108 -11.26 -1.39 12.50
N ALA A 109 -10.03 -1.66 12.95
CA ALA A 109 -9.68 -1.63 14.36
C ALA A 109 -9.81 -0.23 14.97
N ILE A 110 -9.34 0.80 14.27
CA ILE A 110 -9.46 2.20 14.71
C ILE A 110 -10.92 2.64 14.68
N GLN A 111 -11.63 2.38 13.59
CA GLN A 111 -13.04 2.76 13.45
C GLN A 111 -13.89 2.17 14.57
N ALA A 112 -13.65 0.91 14.96
CA ALA A 112 -14.38 0.24 16.04
C ALA A 112 -14.15 0.87 17.42
N GLY A 113 -13.01 1.53 17.62
CA GLY A 113 -12.68 2.25 18.85
C GLY A 113 -13.18 3.71 18.90
N THR A 114 -13.87 4.19 17.86
CA THR A 114 -14.33 5.59 17.76
C THR A 114 -15.86 5.67 17.79
N ASP A 115 -16.41 6.80 18.26
CA ASP A 115 -17.85 7.10 18.21
C ASP A 115 -18.32 7.58 16.81
N GLY A 116 -17.70 7.04 15.76
CA GLY A 116 -17.94 7.43 14.36
C GLY A 116 -17.08 8.60 13.87
N ASP A 117 -16.03 8.97 14.63
CA ASP A 117 -15.07 9.98 14.22
C ASP A 117 -14.25 9.50 13.01
N PHE A 118 -14.18 10.32 11.97
CA PHE A 118 -13.44 10.00 10.75
C PHE A 118 -12.03 10.59 10.73
N PHE A 119 -11.88 11.84 11.19
CA PHE A 119 -10.66 12.61 10.96
C PHE A 119 -9.49 12.15 11.85
N ALA A 120 -8.29 12.11 11.28
CA ALA A 120 -7.10 11.65 12.01
C ALA A 120 -6.77 12.55 13.20
N GLY A 121 -7.09 13.85 13.12
CA GLY A 121 -6.91 14.80 14.21
C GLY A 121 -7.78 14.50 15.45
N THR A 122 -8.86 13.75 15.29
CA THR A 122 -9.72 13.26 16.39
C THR A 122 -9.47 11.78 16.71
N GLY A 123 -8.45 11.16 16.10
CA GLY A 123 -8.15 9.73 16.27
C GLY A 123 -8.93 8.80 15.34
N GLY A 124 -9.61 9.33 14.32
CA GLY A 124 -10.35 8.53 13.33
C GLY A 124 -9.46 7.94 12.21
N PRO A 125 -10.00 7.02 11.39
CA PRO A 125 -9.23 6.19 10.46
C PRO A 125 -8.96 6.83 9.08
N GLU A 126 -8.95 8.17 9.00
CA GLU A 126 -8.74 8.94 7.76
C GLU A 126 -7.42 8.59 7.06
N LEU A 127 -6.33 8.43 7.81
CA LEU A 127 -5.01 8.14 7.25
C LEU A 127 -4.92 6.73 6.67
N GLU A 128 -5.53 5.76 7.33
CA GLU A 128 -5.62 4.37 6.87
C GLU A 128 -6.39 4.33 5.56
N LEU A 129 -7.53 5.03 5.47
CA LEU A 129 -8.29 5.13 4.23
C LEU A 129 -7.49 5.81 3.12
N PHE A 130 -6.72 6.86 3.45
CA PHE A 130 -5.83 7.51 2.50
C PHE A 130 -4.80 6.54 1.91
N TYR A 131 -4.14 5.73 2.75
CA TYR A 131 -3.17 4.73 2.28
C TYR A 131 -3.83 3.60 1.47
N ILE A 132 -5.04 3.17 1.83
CA ILE A 132 -5.82 2.21 1.04
C ILE A 132 -6.07 2.78 -0.36
N CYS A 133 -6.60 4.00 -0.46
CA CYS A 133 -6.86 4.67 -1.74
C CYS A 133 -5.57 4.85 -2.56
N ALA A 134 -4.48 5.26 -1.93
CA ALA A 134 -3.18 5.41 -2.60
C ALA A 134 -2.63 4.08 -3.12
N ALA A 135 -2.77 2.99 -2.35
CA ALA A 135 -2.38 1.65 -2.76
C ALA A 135 -3.22 1.17 -3.97
N PHE A 136 -4.54 1.36 -3.95
CA PHE A 136 -5.40 1.04 -5.09
C PHE A 136 -5.04 1.88 -6.33
N ALA A 137 -4.77 3.18 -6.16
CA ALA A 137 -4.30 4.02 -7.25
C ALA A 137 -3.03 3.43 -7.89
N LEU A 138 -2.05 3.06 -7.07
CA LEU A 138 -0.80 2.43 -7.54
C LEU A 138 -1.01 1.07 -8.23
N ILE A 139 -1.91 0.23 -7.73
CA ILE A 139 -2.27 -1.04 -8.37
C ILE A 139 -2.84 -0.78 -9.77
N LEU A 140 -3.80 0.14 -9.88
CA LEU A 140 -4.54 0.39 -11.12
C LEU A 140 -3.68 1.11 -12.17
N THR A 141 -2.90 2.12 -11.76
CA THR A 141 -1.98 2.83 -12.66
C THR A 141 -0.73 2.02 -12.99
N GLY A 142 -0.32 1.13 -12.09
CA GLY A 142 0.92 0.36 -12.18
C GLY A 142 2.18 1.17 -11.83
N PRO A 143 3.36 0.58 -12.02
CA PRO A 143 4.61 1.08 -11.43
C PRO A 143 5.20 2.35 -12.05
N GLY A 144 4.71 2.77 -13.22
CA GLY A 144 5.30 3.87 -13.97
C GLY A 144 6.64 3.51 -14.61
N ARG A 145 7.20 4.45 -15.38
CA ARG A 145 8.43 4.20 -16.15
C ARG A 145 9.71 4.24 -15.32
N LEU A 146 9.69 4.92 -14.17
CA LEU A 146 10.85 5.12 -13.27
C LEU A 146 10.87 4.07 -12.15
N ALA A 147 10.42 2.85 -12.41
CA ALA A 147 10.36 1.76 -11.44
C ALA A 147 11.38 0.68 -11.74
N ILE A 148 11.82 -0.04 -10.71
CA ILE A 148 12.56 -1.29 -10.85
C ILE A 148 11.53 -2.39 -11.09
N ARG A 149 11.41 -2.82 -12.35
CA ARG A 149 10.33 -3.70 -12.81
C ARG A 149 10.74 -5.16 -12.83
N ILE A 150 9.82 -6.02 -12.43
CA ILE A 150 9.89 -7.47 -12.71
C ILE A 150 8.87 -7.73 -13.83
N PRO A 151 9.28 -7.92 -15.09
CA PRO A 151 8.36 -8.01 -16.22
C PRO A 151 7.25 -9.07 -16.05
N ALA A 152 7.56 -10.18 -15.36
CA ALA A 152 6.61 -11.27 -15.10
C ALA A 152 5.51 -10.89 -14.08
N LEU A 153 5.74 -9.90 -13.22
CA LEU A 153 4.82 -9.45 -12.18
C LEU A 153 4.12 -8.13 -12.53
N ASP A 154 4.27 -7.69 -13.78
CA ASP A 154 3.73 -6.45 -14.30
C ASP A 154 2.64 -6.68 -15.35
N GLY A 155 1.90 -5.62 -15.66
CA GLY A 155 0.91 -5.58 -16.74
C GLY A 155 -0.53 -5.77 -16.27
N PRO A 156 -1.51 -5.63 -17.18
CA PRO A 156 -2.93 -5.50 -16.81
C PRO A 156 -3.48 -6.69 -16.01
N LYS A 157 -3.06 -7.92 -16.34
CA LYS A 157 -3.45 -9.14 -15.63
C LYS A 157 -2.97 -9.13 -14.17
N MET A 158 -1.71 -8.75 -13.95
CA MET A 158 -1.13 -8.69 -12.59
C MET A 158 -1.74 -7.56 -11.76
N ARG A 159 -2.13 -6.44 -12.40
CA ARG A 159 -2.86 -5.36 -11.72
C ARG A 159 -4.26 -5.81 -11.28
N THR A 160 -4.97 -6.52 -12.15
CA THR A 160 -6.29 -7.08 -11.81
C THR A 160 -6.17 -8.08 -10.66
N LEU A 161 -5.17 -8.96 -10.72
CA LEU A 161 -4.88 -9.90 -9.65
C LEU A 161 -4.54 -9.18 -8.34
N GLY A 162 -3.67 -8.17 -8.38
CA GLY A 162 -3.34 -7.33 -7.22
C GLY A 162 -4.56 -6.65 -6.61
N ALA A 163 -5.46 -6.09 -7.43
CA ALA A 163 -6.70 -5.47 -6.95
C ALA A 163 -7.63 -6.49 -6.27
N VAL A 164 -7.78 -7.69 -6.86
CA VAL A 164 -8.54 -8.78 -6.24
C VAL A 164 -7.92 -9.21 -4.93
N LEU A 165 -6.59 -9.38 -4.88
CA LEU A 165 -5.88 -9.74 -3.65
C LEU A 165 -6.01 -8.66 -2.57
N ALA A 166 -5.98 -7.38 -2.94
CA ALA A 166 -6.20 -6.28 -2.00
C ALA A 166 -7.59 -6.36 -1.37
N ILE A 167 -8.62 -6.62 -2.18
CA ILE A 167 -10.00 -6.75 -1.70
C ILE A 167 -10.16 -7.99 -0.81
N VAL A 168 -9.74 -9.15 -1.29
CA VAL A 168 -9.86 -10.42 -0.54
C VAL A 168 -9.05 -10.36 0.75
N GLY A 169 -7.82 -9.85 0.69
CA GLY A 169 -6.96 -9.67 1.85
C GLY A 169 -7.53 -8.66 2.84
N GLY A 170 -8.10 -7.55 2.36
CA GLY A 170 -8.77 -6.56 3.19
C GLY A 170 -9.99 -7.13 3.92
N VAL A 171 -10.85 -7.86 3.22
CA VAL A 171 -11.98 -8.58 3.85
C VAL A 171 -11.47 -9.60 4.88
N GLY A 172 -10.42 -10.35 4.53
CA GLY A 172 -9.79 -11.29 5.47
C GLY A 172 -9.25 -10.60 6.73
N ALA A 173 -8.61 -9.44 6.59
CA ALA A 173 -8.09 -8.67 7.71
C ALA A 173 -9.20 -8.16 8.63
N VAL A 174 -10.34 -7.72 8.07
CA VAL A 174 -11.52 -7.31 8.86
C VAL A 174 -12.14 -8.50 9.59
N VAL A 175 -12.24 -9.65 8.94
CA VAL A 175 -12.75 -10.88 9.59
C VAL A 175 -11.84 -11.29 10.74
N VAL A 176 -10.52 -11.28 10.54
CA VAL A 176 -9.53 -11.61 11.57
C VAL A 176 -9.65 -10.68 12.79
N TYR A 177 -9.94 -9.40 12.59
CA TYR A 177 -10.18 -8.46 13.68
C TYR A 177 -11.42 -8.81 14.52
N HIS A 178 -12.43 -9.46 13.94
CA HIS A 178 -13.69 -9.81 14.61
C HIS A 178 -13.70 -11.22 15.22
N LEU A 179 -12.60 -11.97 15.12
CA LEU A 179 -12.44 -13.31 15.70
C LEU A 179 -11.65 -13.24 16.99
#